data_AF-A0A8B9A280-F1
#
_entry.id   AF-A0A8B9A280-F1
#
_cell.length_a   1.000
_cell.length_b   1.000
_cell.length_c   1.000
_cell.angle_alpha   90.00
_cell.angle_beta   90.00
_cell.angle_gamma   90.00
#
_symmetry.space_group_name_H-M   'P 1'
#
loop_
_entity.id
_entity.type
_entity.pdbx_description
1 polymer ?
#
loop_
_entity_poly.entity_id
_entity_poly.type
_entity_poly.pdbx_seq_one_letter_code
_entity_poly.pdbx_strand_id
1 'polypeptide(L)'
;MAPVYRCAECGADLNLSSAHLFPPDAYFEAGNKGTLSFSWVDDSKLRFSKEDKIRPFFETVNYWGIQRKRTRMQCNACGRLLGYVYDDGPPLMQGHGQLGFGPSQAIPRCPRYRFKTKALTIPTS
;
A
#
# COMPACT_ATOMS: atom_id res chain seq x y z
N MET A 1 2.43 24.70 4.21
CA MET A 1 3.53 23.72 4.22
C MET A 1 2.96 22.37 3.81
N ALA A 2 3.57 21.68 2.84
CA ALA A 2 3.16 20.31 2.51
C ALA A 2 3.48 19.39 3.71
N PRO A 3 2.60 18.43 4.05
CA PRO A 3 2.86 17.51 5.14
C PRO A 3 4.07 16.62 4.80
N VAL A 4 5.14 16.68 5.61
CA VAL A 4 6.32 15.82 5.46
C VAL A 4 6.11 14.52 6.22
N TYR A 5 5.94 13.42 5.49
CA TYR A 5 5.80 12.09 6.10
C TYR A 5 7.18 11.52 6.44
N ARG A 6 7.39 11.21 7.72
CA ARG A 6 8.66 10.65 8.20
C ARG A 6 8.46 9.26 8.79
N CYS A 7 9.52 8.46 8.81
CA CYS A 7 9.53 7.20 9.54
C CYS A 7 9.37 7.48 11.04
N ALA A 8 8.36 6.90 11.68
CA ALA A 8 8.13 7.10 13.12
C ALA A 8 9.26 6.57 14.02
N GLU A 9 10.09 5.64 13.51
CA GLU A 9 11.17 5.03 14.29
C GLU A 9 12.46 5.84 14.28
N CYS A 10 12.88 6.33 13.11
CA CYS A 10 14.19 6.99 12.94
C CYS A 10 14.09 8.45 12.46
N GLY A 11 12.89 8.95 12.19
CA GLY A 11 12.68 10.31 11.69
C GLY A 11 13.09 10.55 10.24
N ALA A 12 13.59 9.53 9.52
CA ALA A 12 13.98 9.66 8.12
C ALA A 12 12.80 10.13 7.25
N ASP A 13 13.06 11.11 6.38
CA ASP A 13 12.10 11.57 5.39
C ASP A 13 11.87 10.48 4.33
N LEU A 14 10.60 10.13 4.14
CA LEU A 14 10.17 9.11 3.21
C LEU A 14 9.82 9.68 1.82
N ASN A 15 9.91 11.01 1.64
CA ASN A 15 9.61 11.70 0.39
C ASN A 15 8.22 11.34 -0.17
N LEU A 16 7.23 11.20 0.73
CA LEU A 16 5.85 10.92 0.33
C LEU A 16 5.14 12.25 0.06
N SER A 17 4.34 12.28 -1.00
CA SER A 17 3.55 13.44 -1.40
C SER A 17 2.06 13.16 -1.24
N SER A 18 1.33 14.13 -0.69
CA SER A 18 -0.14 14.08 -0.63
C SER A 18 -0.79 14.08 -2.01
N ALA A 19 -0.08 14.51 -3.07
CA ALA A 19 -0.57 14.44 -4.45
C ALA A 19 -0.76 13.00 -4.95
N HIS A 20 -0.06 12.03 -4.33
CA HIS A 20 -0.19 10.61 -4.65
C HIS A 20 -1.01 9.85 -3.60
N LEU A 21 -1.58 10.55 -2.61
CA LEU A 21 -2.40 9.93 -1.58
C LEU A 21 -3.78 9.59 -2.16
N PHE A 22 -4.18 8.32 -2.05
CA PHE A 22 -5.55 7.93 -2.35
C PHE A 22 -6.51 8.57 -1.34
N PRO A 23 -7.67 9.06 -1.79
CA PRO A 23 -8.60 9.72 -0.89
C PRO A 23 -9.21 8.70 0.10
N PRO A 24 -9.63 9.13 1.30
CA PRO A 24 -10.08 8.21 2.35
C PRO A 24 -11.28 7.34 1.96
N ASP A 25 -12.12 7.84 1.07
CA ASP A 25 -13.32 7.21 0.50
C ASP A 25 -13.03 6.30 -0.69
N ALA A 26 -11.78 6.22 -1.15
CA ALA A 26 -11.38 5.26 -2.17
C ALA A 26 -11.67 3.82 -1.70
N TYR A 27 -12.47 3.11 -2.49
CA TYR A 27 -12.85 1.74 -2.21
C TYR A 27 -11.68 0.79 -2.46
N PHE A 28 -11.22 0.13 -1.40
CA PHE A 28 -10.34 -1.05 -1.45
C PHE A 28 -10.99 -2.15 -0.63
N GLU A 29 -11.08 -3.37 -1.16
CA GLU A 29 -11.74 -4.50 -0.47
C GLU A 29 -11.20 -4.74 0.95
N ALA A 30 -9.90 -4.50 1.16
CA ALA A 30 -9.22 -4.71 2.44
C ALA A 30 -9.29 -3.50 3.42
N GLY A 31 -10.05 -2.45 3.09
CA GLY A 31 -10.25 -1.24 3.90
C GLY A 31 -8.99 -0.40 4.16
N ASN A 32 -9.20 0.87 4.57
CA ASN A 32 -8.13 1.84 4.86
C ASN A 32 -7.93 2.16 6.36
N LYS A 33 -8.66 1.52 7.29
CA LYS A 33 -8.63 1.89 8.72
C LYS A 33 -7.22 1.78 9.31
N GLY A 34 -6.69 2.89 9.81
CA GLY A 34 -5.33 2.96 10.38
C GLY A 34 -4.20 2.85 9.34
N THR A 35 -4.51 3.13 8.07
CA THR A 35 -3.53 3.10 6.98
C THR A 35 -3.68 4.31 6.06
N LEU A 36 -2.59 4.66 5.39
CA LEU A 36 -2.57 5.60 4.26
C LEU A 36 -2.12 4.83 3.03
N SER A 37 -2.78 5.06 1.89
CA SER A 37 -2.47 4.39 0.63
C SER A 37 -1.96 5.41 -0.38
N PHE A 38 -0.83 5.15 -1.02
CA PHE A 38 -0.27 6.02 -2.06
C PHE A 38 -0.21 5.29 -3.41
N SER A 39 -0.36 6.03 -4.51
CA SER A 39 -0.20 5.54 -5.87
C SER A 39 1.26 5.51 -6.33
N TRP A 40 2.13 6.24 -5.65
CA TRP A 40 3.56 6.33 -5.93
C TRP A 40 4.37 6.54 -4.66
N VAL A 41 5.61 6.06 -4.65
CA VAL A 41 6.59 6.24 -3.56
C VAL A 41 8.00 6.41 -4.13
N ASP A 42 8.89 7.00 -3.34
CA ASP A 42 10.32 7.07 -3.64
C ASP A 42 11.03 5.76 -3.23
N ASP A 43 11.37 4.95 -4.22
CA ASP A 43 12.03 3.65 -4.02
C ASP A 43 13.44 3.78 -3.40
N SER A 44 14.09 4.95 -3.45
CA SER A 44 15.39 5.16 -2.79
C SER A 44 15.27 5.25 -1.26
N LYS A 45 14.08 5.60 -0.75
CA LYS A 45 13.78 5.73 0.69
C LYS A 45 13.25 4.43 1.28
N LEU A 46 12.90 3.46 0.44
CA LEU A 46 12.23 2.24 0.82
C LEU A 46 13.03 0.99 0.45
N ARG A 47 12.93 -0.04 1.28
CA ARG A 47 13.44 -1.37 0.98
C ARG A 47 12.26 -2.32 0.81
N PHE A 48 12.20 -2.96 -0.36
CA PHE A 48 11.18 -3.95 -0.66
C PHE A 48 11.71 -5.37 -0.45
N SER A 49 10.90 -6.24 0.15
CA SER A 49 11.24 -7.65 0.32
C SER A 49 9.99 -8.51 0.19
N LYS A 50 10.08 -9.59 -0.57
CA LYS A 50 8.99 -10.58 -0.64
C LYS A 50 8.81 -11.26 0.71
N GLU A 51 7.57 -11.37 1.14
CA GLU A 51 7.13 -12.13 2.30
C GLU A 51 6.16 -13.20 1.82
N ASP A 52 6.50 -14.45 2.13
CA ASP A 52 5.61 -15.58 1.98
C ASP A 52 5.37 -16.18 3.36
N LYS A 53 4.13 -16.10 3.84
CA LYS A 53 3.74 -16.67 5.13
C LYS A 53 2.60 -17.64 4.96
N ILE A 54 2.77 -18.83 5.52
CA ILE A 54 1.72 -19.82 5.68
C ILE A 54 1.07 -19.58 7.04
N ARG A 55 -0.03 -18.81 7.04
CA ARG A 55 -0.88 -18.58 8.20
C ARG A 55 -2.30 -18.22 7.71
N PRO A 56 -3.35 -18.73 8.36
CA PRO A 56 -4.72 -18.34 8.03
C PRO A 56 -4.88 -16.82 8.03
N PHE A 57 -5.55 -16.30 7.01
CA PHE A 57 -5.92 -14.89 6.93
C PHE A 57 -7.26 -14.71 6.24
N PHE A 58 -7.92 -13.60 6.56
CA PHE A 58 -9.13 -13.15 5.88
C PHE A 58 -8.78 -12.02 4.93
N GLU A 59 -9.19 -12.14 3.66
CA GLU A 59 -9.10 -11.05 2.68
C GLU A 59 -10.38 -10.23 2.69
N THR A 60 -11.52 -10.90 2.78
CA THR A 60 -12.85 -10.33 3.00
C THR A 60 -13.57 -11.10 4.12
N VAL A 61 -14.75 -10.66 4.50
CA VAL A 61 -15.60 -11.35 5.50
C VAL A 61 -15.91 -12.79 5.07
N ASN A 62 -16.03 -13.03 3.76
CA ASN A 62 -16.45 -14.31 3.19
C ASN A 62 -15.31 -15.10 2.54
N TYR A 63 -14.07 -14.58 2.57
CA TYR A 63 -12.92 -15.23 1.96
C TYR A 63 -11.75 -15.32 2.93
N TRP A 64 -11.30 -16.56 3.15
CA TRP A 64 -10.11 -16.87 3.92
C TRP A 64 -9.11 -17.65 3.06
N GLY A 65 -7.83 -17.48 3.36
CA GLY A 65 -6.74 -18.19 2.70
C GLY A 65 -5.68 -18.62 3.70
N ILE A 66 -4.81 -19.55 3.28
CA ILE A 66 -3.74 -20.11 4.14
C ILE A 66 -2.36 -19.54 3.84
N GLN A 67 -2.08 -19.17 2.59
CA GLN A 67 -0.78 -18.65 2.17
C GLN A 67 -0.91 -17.19 1.72
N ARG A 68 -0.14 -16.31 2.34
CA ARG A 68 -0.18 -14.87 2.11
C ARG A 68 1.14 -14.42 1.52
N LYS A 69 1.17 -14.22 0.20
CA LYS A 69 2.30 -13.66 -0.55
C LYS A 69 2.15 -12.15 -0.65
N ARG A 70 3.14 -11.40 -0.18
CA ARG A 70 3.11 -9.92 -0.17
C ARG A 70 4.49 -9.34 -0.35
N THR A 71 4.56 -8.09 -0.78
CA THR A 71 5.80 -7.32 -0.76
C THR A 71 5.78 -6.40 0.45
N ARG A 72 6.69 -6.63 1.40
CA ARG A 72 6.92 -5.73 2.54
C ARG A 72 7.60 -4.45 2.06
N MET A 73 7.21 -3.33 2.65
CA MET A 73 7.88 -2.04 2.48
C MET A 73 8.51 -1.65 3.82
N GLN A 74 9.82 -1.47 3.83
CA GLN A 74 10.59 -1.11 5.02
C GLN A 74 11.29 0.24 4.80
N CYS A 75 11.53 0.97 5.89
CA CYS A 75 12.37 2.17 5.83
C CYS A 75 13.79 1.76 5.42
N ASN A 76 14.35 2.40 4.39
CA ASN A 76 15.71 2.09 3.96
C ASN A 76 16.76 2.46 5.03
N ALA A 77 16.51 3.49 5.84
CA ALA A 77 17.45 3.96 6.86
C ALA A 77 17.54 3.05 8.10
N CYS A 78 16.42 2.48 8.57
CA CYS A 78 16.39 1.71 9.84
C CYS A 78 15.77 0.31 9.74
N GLY A 79 15.26 -0.09 8.57
CA GLY A 79 14.62 -1.40 8.38
C GLY A 79 13.23 -1.54 9.02
N ARG A 80 12.68 -0.49 9.64
CA ARG A 80 11.34 -0.57 10.24
C ARG A 80 10.28 -0.88 9.17
N LEU A 81 9.39 -1.84 9.45
CA LEU A 81 8.26 -2.15 8.58
C LEU A 81 7.26 -0.99 8.53
N LEU A 82 7.14 -0.37 7.36
CA LEU A 82 6.23 0.75 7.10
C LEU A 82 4.87 0.26 6.59
N GLY A 83 4.86 -0.80 5.78
CA GLY A 83 3.65 -1.20 5.08
C GLY A 83 3.81 -2.40 4.13
N TYR A 84 2.86 -2.51 3.20
CA TYR A 84 2.82 -3.54 2.16
C TYR A 84 2.40 -2.95 0.82
N VAL A 85 2.90 -3.52 -0.28
CA VAL A 85 2.42 -3.26 -1.64
C VAL A 85 1.26 -4.20 -1.95
N TYR A 86 0.24 -3.68 -2.65
CA TYR A 86 -0.90 -4.42 -3.17
C TYR A 86 -1.11 -4.08 -4.64
N ASP A 87 -1.47 -5.07 -5.45
CA ASP A 87 -1.74 -4.87 -6.88
C ASP A 87 -3.24 -4.67 -7.13
N ASP A 88 -3.87 -3.81 -6.32
CA ASP A 88 -5.31 -3.48 -6.35
C ASP A 88 -5.56 -1.99 -6.63
N GLY A 89 -4.55 -1.25 -7.11
CA GLY A 89 -4.68 0.14 -7.56
C GLY A 89 -5.49 0.27 -8.87
N PRO A 90 -5.52 1.44 -9.52
CA PRO A 90 -6.21 1.63 -10.79
C PRO A 90 -5.77 0.62 -11.87
N PRO A 91 -6.67 0.18 -12.77
CA PRO A 91 -6.29 -0.73 -13.85
C PRO A 91 -5.30 -0.03 -14.80
N LEU A 92 -4.27 -0.76 -15.25
CA LEU A 92 -3.29 -0.23 -16.22
C LEU A 92 -3.84 -0.16 -17.64
N MET A 93 -4.94 -0.88 -17.91
CA MET A 93 -5.59 -0.94 -19.21
C MET A 93 -6.99 -0.32 -19.12
N GLN A 94 -7.36 0.46 -20.14
CA GLN A 94 -8.74 0.93 -20.30
C GLN A 94 -9.58 -0.16 -20.98
N GLY A 95 -10.66 -0.61 -20.33
CA GLY A 95 -11.59 -1.60 -20.88
C GLY A 95 -12.05 -2.65 -19.86
N HIS A 96 -12.75 -3.67 -20.33
CA HIS A 96 -13.39 -4.72 -19.51
C HIS A 96 -12.41 -5.77 -18.93
N GLY A 97 -11.09 -5.49 -18.95
CA GLY A 97 -10.03 -6.46 -18.65
C GLY A 97 -9.85 -7.52 -19.75
N GLN A 98 -8.75 -8.26 -19.68
CA GLN A 98 -8.38 -9.29 -20.67
C GLN A 98 -9.47 -10.37 -20.87
N LEU A 99 -10.31 -10.58 -19.85
CA LEU A 99 -11.35 -11.63 -19.84
C LEU A 99 -12.78 -11.07 -19.80
N GLY A 100 -12.97 -9.76 -19.96
CA GLY A 100 -14.31 -9.16 -19.98
C GLY A 100 -15.05 -9.11 -18.64
N PHE A 101 -14.41 -9.47 -17.52
CA PHE A 101 -15.01 -9.48 -16.18
C PHE A 101 -15.20 -8.09 -15.54
N GLY A 102 -14.99 -7.03 -16.32
CA GLY A 102 -15.20 -5.65 -15.89
C GLY A 102 -13.96 -5.00 -15.26
N PRO A 103 -14.02 -3.69 -14.99
CA PRO A 103 -12.86 -2.88 -14.62
C PRO A 103 -12.27 -3.22 -13.23
N SER A 104 -13.04 -3.84 -12.34
CA SER A 104 -12.55 -4.33 -11.05
C SER A 104 -11.69 -5.59 -11.18
N GLN A 105 -11.89 -6.38 -12.25
CA GLN A 105 -11.19 -7.64 -12.52
C GLN A 105 -10.09 -7.49 -13.60
N ALA A 106 -9.83 -6.27 -14.06
CA ALA A 106 -8.78 -6.00 -15.03
C ALA A 106 -7.38 -6.20 -14.41
N ILE A 107 -6.55 -6.97 -15.11
CA ILE A 107 -5.14 -7.25 -14.80
C ILE A 107 -4.32 -6.85 -16.05
N PRO A 108 -3.13 -6.23 -15.91
CA PRO A 108 -2.47 -5.85 -14.66
C PRO A 108 -3.02 -4.55 -14.05
N ARG A 109 -2.82 -4.38 -12.74
CA ARG A 109 -3.24 -3.18 -11.98
C ARG A 109 -2.02 -2.43 -11.46
N CYS A 110 -2.17 -1.14 -11.25
CA CYS A 110 -1.14 -0.33 -10.61
C CYS A 110 -0.90 -0.79 -9.16
N PRO A 111 0.36 -0.72 -8.68
CA PRO A 111 0.65 -0.97 -7.28
C PRO A 111 0.04 0.12 -6.40
N ARG A 112 -0.37 -0.29 -5.21
CA ARG A 112 -0.82 0.56 -4.12
C ARG A 112 0.09 0.35 -2.92
N TYR A 113 0.74 1.42 -2.50
CA TYR A 113 1.68 1.42 -1.40
C TYR A 113 0.94 1.76 -0.10
N ARG A 114 0.57 0.75 0.67
CA ARG A 114 -0.23 0.91 1.90
C ARG A 114 0.65 0.99 3.13
N PHE A 115 0.77 2.18 3.70
CA PHE A 115 1.49 2.47 4.92
C PHE A 115 0.59 2.32 6.14
N LYS A 116 1.14 1.85 7.26
CA LYS A 116 0.48 1.91 8.57
C LYS A 116 0.64 3.32 9.13
N THR A 117 -0.43 3.97 9.55
CA THR A 117 -0.35 5.33 10.14
C THR A 117 0.59 5.35 11.34
N LYS A 118 0.56 4.32 12.19
CA LYS A 118 1.48 4.16 13.34
C LYS A 118 2.96 4.02 12.99
N ALA A 119 3.30 3.77 11.73
CA ALA A 119 4.69 3.69 11.27
C ALA A 119 5.18 5.03 10.69
N LEU A 120 4.30 6.03 10.62
CA LEU A 120 4.55 7.35 10.07
C LEU A 120 4.42 8.41 11.16
N THR A 121 5.34 9.36 11.19
CA THR A 121 5.09 10.65 11.83
C THR A 121 4.37 11.50 10.80
N ILE A 122 3.10 11.77 11.07
CA ILE A 122 2.24 12.62 10.24
C ILE A 122 2.26 14.00 10.91
N PRO A 123 2.58 15.09 10.19
CA PRO A 123 2.44 16.41 10.77
C PRO A 123 0.96 16.64 11.04
N THR A 124 0.63 16.84 12.31
CA THR A 124 -0.70 17.29 12.72
C THR A 124 -0.92 18.67 12.12
N SER A 125 -1.91 18.75 11.21
CA SER A 125 -2.49 20.00 10.74
C SER A 125 -3.08 20.80 11.88
#